data_AF-A0AAX2T785-F1
#
_entry.id   AF-A0AAX2T785-F1
#
_cell.length_a   1.000
_cell.length_b   1.000
_cell.length_c   1.000
_cell.angle_alpha   90.00
_cell.angle_beta   90.00
_cell.angle_gamma   90.00
#
_symmetry.space_group_name_H-M   'P 1'
#
loop_
_entity.id
_entity.type
_entity.pdbx_description
1 polymer ?
#
loop_
_entity_poly.entity_id
_entity_poly.type
_entity_poly.pdbx_seq_one_letter_code
_entity_poly.pdbx_strand_id
1 'polypeptide(L)'
;FIVDPGITIKNTVTMIRGAGAYQSRIFSTGTAAPIITQQDGVITFCEFRDFGLDGNGYAANGISLTEANHIKIENIDVVNTNNNAILVNGYSIDIIGCRLFQNAGNGINVGGYCNNINIINSRIYGNGAGGVLLTPAYAEGGMSVRVNGNNIEQNKFYGLLAYGVKGLNLDANYWERNGEIGYPYSVPESITVRADIHLIANNFTLIPDLSKINDTVSIRGNQQTAIGYASALPNQDGFIFTNYAKNLTIENNQLLDASKVNNLLAMYHNNLSSKVTDRLYLANNTVNSIGYVGSYDPATQNPDTAHLIDIANRELTANYLDRNMLLWTAASGTTGTLIKTQNIYAGNYSFLVTTGDRVWGRTIDLNKSPELKGKFVWFGAWVNDQGSASKLMFIINGAGQTDSTAPLAGNGKWSYVSCGVYIYETDTAINVGIRNYGSGNVLINSP
;
A
#
# COMPACT_ATOMS: atom_id res chain seq x y z
N PHE A 1 -49.33 -2.38 11.10
CA PHE A 1 -47.92 -2.72 11.30
C PHE A 1 -47.18 -1.43 11.53
N ILE A 2 -46.87 -1.13 12.79
CA ILE A 2 -46.10 0.07 13.13
C ILE A 2 -44.65 -0.26 12.76
N VAL A 3 -44.10 0.60 11.91
CA VAL A 3 -42.72 0.57 11.43
C VAL A 3 -41.85 1.02 12.59
N ASP A 4 -41.27 0.08 13.34
CA ASP A 4 -40.29 0.47 14.36
C ASP A 4 -39.01 0.89 13.64
N PRO A 5 -38.52 2.14 13.82
CA PRO A 5 -37.16 2.47 13.41
C PRO A 5 -36.18 1.54 14.14
N GLY A 6 -34.97 1.37 13.61
CA GLY A 6 -33.93 0.56 14.26
C GLY A 6 -33.76 0.85 15.76
N ILE A 7 -33.14 -0.07 16.49
CA ILE A 7 -32.87 0.09 17.93
C ILE A 7 -31.92 1.28 18.12
N THR A 8 -32.46 2.40 18.58
CA THR A 8 -31.69 3.61 18.89
C THR A 8 -31.15 3.55 20.31
N ILE A 9 -29.83 3.42 20.45
CA ILE A 9 -29.15 3.39 21.75
C ILE A 9 -28.83 4.79 22.26
N LYS A 10 -28.88 4.95 23.58
CA LYS A 10 -28.52 6.20 24.27
C LYS A 10 -27.08 6.15 24.77
N ASN A 11 -26.49 7.31 25.04
CA ASN A 11 -25.13 7.42 25.61
C ASN A 11 -24.99 6.80 27.03
N THR A 12 -26.08 6.43 27.67
CA THR A 12 -26.09 5.72 28.96
C THR A 12 -26.03 4.20 28.81
N VAL A 13 -26.22 3.66 27.60
CA VAL A 13 -26.11 2.22 27.35
C VAL A 13 -24.64 1.85 27.32
N THR A 14 -24.23 0.99 28.25
CA THR A 14 -22.85 0.51 28.36
C THR A 14 -22.66 -0.85 27.70
N MET A 15 -23.73 -1.63 27.52
CA MET A 15 -23.64 -2.97 26.92
C MET A 15 -24.97 -3.43 26.31
N ILE A 16 -24.88 -4.11 25.17
CA ILE A 16 -25.89 -5.03 24.64
C ILE A 16 -25.23 -6.40 24.52
N ARG A 17 -25.82 -7.42 25.17
CA ARG A 17 -25.26 -8.76 25.20
C ARG A 17 -26.31 -9.84 24.94
N GLY A 18 -25.94 -10.83 24.12
CA GLY A 18 -26.72 -12.06 23.92
C GLY A 18 -26.06 -13.29 24.54
N ALA A 19 -26.57 -14.48 24.18
CA ALA A 19 -26.08 -15.78 24.61
C ALA A 19 -25.28 -16.52 23.52
N GLY A 20 -24.91 -15.82 22.45
CA GLY A 20 -24.20 -16.34 21.28
C GLY A 20 -24.87 -15.90 19.97
N ALA A 21 -24.07 -15.79 18.90
CA ALA A 21 -24.49 -15.16 17.65
C ALA A 21 -25.60 -15.90 16.88
N TYR A 22 -25.85 -17.17 17.20
CA TYR A 22 -26.97 -17.95 16.67
C TYR A 22 -28.14 -18.09 17.66
N GLN A 23 -27.87 -17.98 18.95
CA GLN A 23 -28.84 -18.17 20.02
C GLN A 23 -29.67 -16.90 20.26
N SER A 24 -29.02 -15.74 20.22
CA SER A 24 -29.66 -14.44 20.39
C SER A 24 -29.53 -13.67 19.08
N ARG A 25 -30.64 -13.45 18.38
CA ARG A 25 -30.62 -12.84 17.05
C ARG A 25 -31.73 -11.82 16.88
N ILE A 26 -31.39 -10.68 16.29
CA ILE A 26 -32.33 -9.61 15.93
C ILE A 26 -32.50 -9.64 14.41
N PHE A 27 -33.75 -9.66 13.96
CA PHE A 27 -34.11 -9.67 12.55
C PHE A 27 -34.76 -8.33 12.19
N SER A 28 -34.32 -7.72 11.09
CA SER A 28 -35.04 -6.58 10.52
C SER A 28 -36.36 -7.02 9.89
N THR A 29 -37.43 -6.26 10.12
CA THR A 29 -38.79 -6.55 9.64
C THR A 29 -39.32 -5.52 8.63
N GLY A 30 -38.45 -4.70 8.01
CA GLY A 30 -38.81 -3.97 6.78
C GLY A 30 -38.61 -2.46 6.76
N THR A 31 -37.41 -1.96 7.05
CA THR A 31 -37.03 -0.57 6.73
C THR A 31 -35.59 -0.50 6.22
N ALA A 32 -35.26 0.59 5.52
CA ALA A 32 -33.88 0.93 5.15
C ALA A 32 -33.06 1.48 6.34
N ALA A 33 -33.57 1.46 7.58
CA ALA A 33 -32.81 1.90 8.75
C ALA A 33 -31.75 0.86 9.16
N PRO A 34 -30.70 1.25 9.89
CA PRO A 34 -29.83 0.29 10.57
C PRO A 34 -30.60 -0.54 11.61
N ILE A 35 -30.15 -1.76 11.93
CA ILE A 35 -30.78 -2.56 13.00
C ILE A 35 -30.50 -1.94 14.36
N ILE A 36 -29.24 -1.53 14.61
CA ILE A 36 -28.83 -0.77 15.78
C ILE A 36 -28.22 0.56 15.31
N THR A 37 -28.72 1.66 15.86
CA THR A 37 -28.22 3.02 15.63
C THR A 37 -28.05 3.76 16.95
N GLN A 38 -27.43 4.95 16.92
CA GLN A 38 -27.32 5.83 18.08
C GLN A 38 -28.36 6.95 18.06
N GLN A 39 -28.69 7.47 19.26
CA GLN A 39 -29.31 8.78 19.40
C GLN A 39 -28.32 9.87 18.96
N ASP A 40 -28.82 11.08 18.72
CA ASP A 40 -27.97 12.23 18.39
C ASP A 40 -26.86 12.45 19.45
N GLY A 41 -25.65 12.70 18.95
CA GLY A 41 -24.44 12.90 19.74
C GLY A 41 -23.64 11.63 19.99
N VAL A 42 -22.50 11.79 20.66
CA VAL A 42 -21.46 10.76 20.78
C VAL A 42 -21.88 9.60 21.71
N ILE A 43 -21.71 8.36 21.25
CA ILE A 43 -21.77 7.16 22.10
C ILE A 43 -20.36 6.81 22.57
N THR A 44 -20.18 6.57 23.87
CA THR A 44 -18.89 6.15 24.43
C THR A 44 -18.99 5.03 25.43
N PHE A 45 -17.94 4.22 25.57
CA PHE A 45 -17.85 3.15 26.58
C PHE A 45 -19.00 2.14 26.47
N CYS A 46 -19.32 1.75 25.24
CA CYS A 46 -20.41 0.84 24.93
C CYS A 46 -19.87 -0.43 24.26
N GLU A 47 -20.44 -1.57 24.65
CA GLU A 47 -20.04 -2.88 24.14
C GLU A 47 -21.22 -3.63 23.52
N PHE A 48 -20.96 -4.31 22.41
CA PHE A 48 -21.91 -5.19 21.75
C PHE A 48 -21.31 -6.59 21.71
N ARG A 49 -21.95 -7.57 22.36
CA ARG A 49 -21.36 -8.90 22.57
C ARG A 49 -22.31 -10.07 22.33
N ASP A 50 -21.83 -11.11 21.67
CA ASP A 50 -22.45 -12.44 21.66
C ASP A 50 -23.90 -12.48 21.11
N PHE A 51 -24.19 -11.81 19.98
CA PHE A 51 -25.49 -11.88 19.32
C PHE A 51 -25.38 -11.75 17.80
N GLY A 52 -26.45 -12.14 17.09
CA GLY A 52 -26.56 -12.04 15.64
C GLY A 52 -27.50 -10.93 15.20
N LEU A 53 -27.23 -10.35 14.05
CA LEU A 53 -28.04 -9.36 13.37
C LEU A 53 -28.32 -9.84 11.94
N ASP A 54 -29.59 -9.90 11.57
CA ASP A 54 -30.01 -10.23 10.20
C ASP A 54 -30.75 -9.06 9.57
N GLY A 55 -30.15 -8.49 8.53
CA GLY A 55 -30.75 -7.40 7.77
C GLY A 55 -31.96 -7.84 6.96
N ASN A 56 -32.15 -9.15 6.71
CA ASN A 56 -33.23 -9.71 5.87
C ASN A 56 -33.35 -9.03 4.48
N GLY A 57 -32.27 -8.43 3.96
CA GLY A 57 -32.30 -7.65 2.72
C GLY A 57 -33.04 -6.31 2.85
N TYR A 58 -33.32 -5.85 4.05
CA TYR A 58 -34.01 -4.59 4.33
C TYR A 58 -33.09 -3.55 4.97
N ALA A 59 -32.45 -3.91 6.08
CA ALA A 59 -31.70 -2.96 6.90
C ALA A 59 -30.51 -2.38 6.12
N ALA A 60 -30.28 -1.06 6.22
CA ALA A 60 -29.09 -0.46 5.61
C ALA A 60 -27.81 -1.00 6.25
N ASN A 61 -27.73 -1.01 7.58
CA ASN A 61 -26.57 -1.54 8.29
C ASN A 61 -27.00 -2.44 9.45
N GLY A 62 -26.10 -3.31 9.92
CA GLY A 62 -26.31 -4.05 11.16
C GLY A 62 -26.16 -3.12 12.36
N ILE A 63 -24.96 -2.58 12.53
CA ILE A 63 -24.64 -1.54 13.51
C ILE A 63 -24.21 -0.29 12.76
N SER A 64 -24.79 0.86 13.12
CA SER A 64 -24.45 2.17 12.56
C SER A 64 -24.23 3.19 13.68
N LEU A 65 -22.97 3.48 13.98
CA LEU A 65 -22.57 4.46 14.98
C LEU A 65 -21.78 5.58 14.31
N THR A 66 -22.47 6.65 13.91
CA THR A 66 -21.88 7.76 13.14
C THR A 66 -21.04 8.72 13.98
N GLU A 67 -21.09 8.62 15.31
CA GLU A 67 -20.21 9.32 16.25
C GLU A 67 -20.01 8.46 17.51
N ALA A 68 -18.90 7.72 17.59
CA ALA A 68 -18.67 6.82 18.71
C ALA A 68 -17.20 6.61 19.07
N ASN A 69 -16.89 6.54 20.37
CA ASN A 69 -15.52 6.36 20.87
C ASN A 69 -15.46 5.32 21.98
N HIS A 70 -14.35 4.60 22.13
CA HIS A 70 -14.21 3.55 23.16
C HIS A 70 -15.32 2.50 23.05
N ILE A 71 -15.47 1.93 21.86
CA ILE A 71 -16.51 0.94 21.54
C ILE A 71 -15.87 -0.43 21.38
N LYS A 72 -16.54 -1.45 21.89
CA LYS A 72 -16.18 -2.85 21.63
C LYS A 72 -17.33 -3.57 20.94
N ILE A 73 -17.04 -4.23 19.84
CA ILE A 73 -17.95 -5.11 19.10
C ILE A 73 -17.28 -6.49 19.09
N GLU A 74 -17.84 -7.46 19.77
CA GLU A 74 -17.20 -8.75 20.00
C GLU A 74 -18.15 -9.91 19.72
N ASN A 75 -17.69 -10.88 18.92
CA ASN A 75 -18.43 -12.11 18.67
C ASN A 75 -19.87 -11.85 18.15
N ILE A 76 -19.97 -10.95 17.17
CA ILE A 76 -21.25 -10.61 16.52
C ILE A 76 -21.27 -11.14 15.09
N ASP A 77 -22.41 -11.73 14.72
CA ASP A 77 -22.71 -12.07 13.34
C ASP A 77 -23.57 -10.98 12.71
N VAL A 78 -23.23 -10.54 11.50
CA VAL A 78 -24.07 -9.63 10.72
C VAL A 78 -24.17 -10.11 9.27
N VAL A 79 -25.40 -10.24 8.79
CA VAL A 79 -25.70 -10.76 7.45
C VAL A 79 -26.84 -9.99 6.79
N ASN A 80 -26.91 -10.04 5.45
CA ASN A 80 -28.04 -9.59 4.63
C ASN A 80 -28.40 -8.10 4.81
N THR A 81 -27.43 -7.22 5.09
CA THR A 81 -27.68 -5.77 5.08
C THR A 81 -27.53 -5.20 3.66
N ASN A 82 -28.24 -4.12 3.36
CA ASN A 82 -28.19 -3.44 2.04
C ASN A 82 -26.99 -2.51 1.87
N ASN A 83 -26.28 -2.18 2.94
CA ASN A 83 -25.04 -1.42 2.94
C ASN A 83 -24.03 -2.15 3.83
N ASN A 84 -23.49 -1.53 4.89
CA ASN A 84 -22.39 -2.11 5.66
C ASN A 84 -22.91 -3.04 6.77
N ALA A 85 -22.21 -4.12 7.06
CA ALA A 85 -22.51 -4.91 8.24
C ALA A 85 -22.30 -4.06 9.52
N ILE A 86 -21.13 -3.40 9.60
CA ILE A 86 -20.77 -2.48 10.67
C ILE A 86 -20.30 -1.15 10.06
N LEU A 87 -20.91 -0.05 10.48
CA LEU A 87 -20.46 1.33 10.22
C LEU A 87 -20.17 2.01 11.55
N VAL A 88 -18.93 2.42 11.79
CA VAL A 88 -18.53 3.14 13.01
C VAL A 88 -17.60 4.30 12.69
N ASN A 89 -17.90 5.49 13.20
CA ASN A 89 -17.06 6.66 13.03
C ASN A 89 -16.55 7.17 14.39
N GLY A 90 -15.23 7.19 14.56
CA GLY A 90 -14.61 7.75 15.77
C GLY A 90 -13.28 7.09 16.11
N TYR A 91 -12.94 6.95 17.39
CA TYR A 91 -11.63 6.41 17.83
C TYR A 91 -11.74 5.39 18.96
N SER A 92 -10.69 4.58 19.14
CA SER A 92 -10.65 3.52 20.15
C SER A 92 -11.77 2.50 19.94
N ILE A 93 -11.78 1.83 18.78
CA ILE A 93 -12.82 0.89 18.40
C ILE A 93 -12.22 -0.50 18.24
N ASP A 94 -12.75 -1.47 18.97
CA ASP A 94 -12.39 -2.88 18.89
C ASP A 94 -13.50 -3.66 18.19
N ILE A 95 -13.18 -4.36 17.10
CA ILE A 95 -14.06 -5.30 16.38
C ILE A 95 -13.37 -6.67 16.38
N ILE A 96 -13.87 -7.59 17.20
CA ILE A 96 -13.14 -8.81 17.56
C ILE A 96 -14.01 -10.04 17.36
N GLY A 97 -13.51 -11.05 16.63
CA GLY A 97 -14.21 -12.33 16.53
C GLY A 97 -15.55 -12.28 15.80
N CYS A 98 -15.79 -11.23 15.01
CA CYS A 98 -17.05 -11.05 14.30
C CYS A 98 -17.14 -11.91 13.04
N ARG A 99 -18.36 -12.20 12.58
CA ARG A 99 -18.61 -12.81 11.26
C ARG A 99 -19.53 -11.93 10.44
N LEU A 100 -18.99 -11.34 9.39
CA LEU A 100 -19.64 -10.29 8.62
C LEU A 100 -19.71 -10.72 7.16
N PHE A 101 -20.86 -11.19 6.73
CA PHE A 101 -20.97 -11.89 5.46
C PHE A 101 -22.26 -11.64 4.69
N GLN A 102 -22.22 -11.80 3.37
CA GLN A 102 -23.38 -11.64 2.48
C GLN A 102 -24.13 -10.31 2.66
N ASN A 103 -23.40 -9.24 2.97
CA ASN A 103 -23.94 -7.89 2.99
C ASN A 103 -23.75 -7.26 1.61
N ALA A 104 -24.68 -6.44 1.13
CA ALA A 104 -24.57 -5.83 -0.19
C ALA A 104 -23.47 -4.76 -0.27
N GLY A 105 -23.16 -4.08 0.83
CA GLY A 105 -22.05 -3.13 0.96
C GLY A 105 -20.80 -3.77 1.56
N ASN A 106 -20.11 -3.07 2.47
CA ASN A 106 -18.87 -3.58 3.08
C ASN A 106 -19.15 -4.45 4.31
N GLY A 107 -18.22 -5.33 4.66
CA GLY A 107 -18.23 -5.96 5.99
C GLY A 107 -18.11 -4.92 7.10
N ILE A 108 -17.06 -4.10 7.03
CA ILE A 108 -16.75 -3.05 8.00
C ILE A 108 -16.46 -1.74 7.26
N ASN A 109 -17.03 -0.64 7.75
CA ASN A 109 -16.67 0.71 7.37
C ASN A 109 -16.32 1.53 8.62
N VAL A 110 -15.08 2.01 8.71
CA VAL A 110 -14.61 2.88 9.79
C VAL A 110 -14.24 4.26 9.26
N GLY A 111 -14.94 5.28 9.76
CA GLY A 111 -14.70 6.68 9.43
C GLY A 111 -14.39 7.56 10.65
N GLY A 112 -14.61 8.87 10.51
CA GLY A 112 -14.39 9.83 11.58
C GLY A 112 -12.89 10.00 11.90
N TYR A 113 -12.50 9.88 13.18
CA TYR A 113 -11.09 9.95 13.57
C TYR A 113 -10.29 8.75 13.05
N CYS A 114 -10.89 7.56 13.09
CA CYS A 114 -10.28 6.28 12.70
C CYS A 114 -8.95 6.02 13.44
N ASN A 115 -8.82 6.51 14.68
CA ASN A 115 -7.61 6.33 15.48
C ASN A 115 -7.80 5.18 16.47
N ASN A 116 -6.72 4.42 16.73
CA ASN A 116 -6.73 3.29 17.66
C ASN A 116 -7.85 2.29 17.33
N ILE A 117 -7.79 1.72 16.12
CA ILE A 117 -8.81 0.79 15.62
C ILE A 117 -8.21 -0.61 15.59
N ASN A 118 -8.94 -1.59 16.11
CA ASN A 118 -8.52 -2.98 16.13
C ASN A 118 -9.59 -3.85 15.49
N ILE A 119 -9.29 -4.44 14.33
CA ILE A 119 -10.12 -5.42 13.65
C ILE A 119 -9.38 -6.76 13.71
N ILE A 120 -9.80 -7.64 14.62
CA ILE A 120 -9.00 -8.80 15.01
C ILE A 120 -9.83 -10.09 14.95
N ASN A 121 -9.22 -11.17 14.46
CA ASN A 121 -9.77 -12.53 14.49
C ASN A 121 -11.20 -12.64 13.91
N SER A 122 -11.56 -11.78 12.96
CA SER A 122 -12.88 -11.74 12.34
C SER A 122 -12.89 -12.50 11.02
N ARG A 123 -14.08 -12.98 10.62
CA ARG A 123 -14.32 -13.57 9.30
C ARG A 123 -15.20 -12.62 8.50
N ILE A 124 -14.69 -12.10 7.39
CA ILE A 124 -15.34 -11.04 6.62
C ILE A 124 -15.40 -11.50 5.16
N TYR A 125 -16.57 -11.97 4.74
CA TYR A 125 -16.62 -12.70 3.47
C TYR A 125 -17.89 -12.56 2.65
N GLY A 126 -17.74 -12.67 1.32
CA GLY A 126 -18.87 -12.68 0.40
C GLY A 126 -19.69 -11.38 0.42
N ASN A 127 -19.08 -10.24 0.80
CA ASN A 127 -19.75 -8.95 0.78
C ASN A 127 -19.74 -8.34 -0.62
N GLY A 128 -20.83 -7.67 -0.98
CA GLY A 128 -21.11 -7.11 -2.31
C GLY A 128 -20.26 -5.90 -2.66
N ALA A 129 -19.66 -5.24 -1.67
CA ALA A 129 -18.60 -4.26 -1.88
C ALA A 129 -17.22 -4.82 -1.47
N GLY A 130 -16.65 -4.36 -0.36
CA GLY A 130 -15.37 -4.83 0.16
C GLY A 130 -15.44 -5.45 1.55
N GLY A 131 -14.32 -6.00 2.03
CA GLY A 131 -14.22 -6.52 3.39
C GLY A 131 -14.17 -5.38 4.42
N VAL A 132 -13.11 -4.58 4.37
CA VAL A 132 -12.85 -3.46 5.29
C VAL A 132 -12.60 -2.17 4.50
N LEU A 133 -13.32 -1.11 4.86
CA LEU A 133 -13.12 0.24 4.36
C LEU A 133 -12.69 1.16 5.50
N LEU A 134 -11.55 1.85 5.32
CA LEU A 134 -10.99 2.80 6.29
C LEU A 134 -10.91 4.20 5.66
N THR A 135 -11.69 5.14 6.19
CA THR A 135 -11.80 6.51 5.64
C THR A 135 -11.77 7.57 6.76
N PRO A 136 -10.61 7.86 7.36
CA PRO A 136 -10.46 8.97 8.29
C PRO A 136 -10.90 10.29 7.65
N ALA A 137 -11.61 11.12 8.41
CA ALA A 137 -12.25 12.34 7.92
C ALA A 137 -11.23 13.47 7.66
N TYR A 138 -10.11 13.53 8.39
CA TYR A 138 -9.09 14.59 8.26
C TYR A 138 -7.70 14.01 7.90
N ALA A 139 -6.74 14.88 7.59
CA ALA A 139 -5.43 14.50 7.04
C ALA A 139 -4.62 13.60 7.99
N GLU A 140 -4.59 13.93 9.29
CA GLU A 140 -3.82 13.20 10.32
C GLU A 140 -4.58 12.04 10.99
N GLY A 141 -5.71 11.59 10.42
CA GLY A 141 -6.51 10.50 10.97
C GLY A 141 -5.93 9.11 10.66
N GLY A 142 -6.52 8.06 11.19
CA GLY A 142 -6.04 6.70 10.88
C GLY A 142 -4.76 6.31 11.63
N MET A 143 -4.51 6.87 12.82
CA MET A 143 -3.34 6.55 13.62
C MET A 143 -3.55 5.24 14.40
N SER A 144 -2.60 4.31 14.34
CA SER A 144 -2.65 3.04 15.08
C SER A 144 -3.89 2.18 14.74
N VAL A 145 -4.05 1.86 13.46
CA VAL A 145 -5.06 0.94 12.94
C VAL A 145 -4.45 -0.44 12.75
N ARG A 146 -5.04 -1.46 13.36
CA ARG A 146 -4.61 -2.87 13.26
C ARG A 146 -5.73 -3.70 12.65
N VAL A 147 -5.44 -4.40 11.57
CA VAL A 147 -6.33 -5.40 10.95
C VAL A 147 -5.56 -6.71 10.91
N ASN A 148 -5.73 -7.54 11.95
CA ASN A 148 -4.84 -8.68 12.19
C ASN A 148 -5.57 -9.99 12.46
N GLY A 149 -5.02 -11.10 11.96
CA GLY A 149 -5.56 -12.44 12.24
C GLY A 149 -6.94 -12.72 11.62
N ASN A 150 -7.36 -11.94 10.61
CA ASN A 150 -8.68 -12.07 10.00
C ASN A 150 -8.66 -13.06 8.83
N ASN A 151 -9.82 -13.66 8.54
CA ASN A 151 -10.11 -14.24 7.22
C ASN A 151 -10.93 -13.21 6.43
N ILE A 152 -10.38 -12.73 5.33
CA ILE A 152 -11.03 -11.78 4.42
C ILE A 152 -11.11 -12.41 3.03
N GLU A 153 -12.30 -12.83 2.61
CA GLU A 153 -12.45 -13.60 1.38
C GLU A 153 -13.71 -13.27 0.57
N GLN A 154 -13.65 -13.49 -0.75
CA GLN A 154 -14.80 -13.38 -1.67
C GLN A 154 -15.52 -12.02 -1.66
N ASN A 155 -14.86 -10.95 -1.21
CA ASN A 155 -15.43 -9.60 -1.26
C ASN A 155 -15.27 -9.04 -2.68
N LYS A 156 -16.35 -8.50 -3.26
CA LYS A 156 -16.45 -8.26 -4.70
C LYS A 156 -15.38 -7.32 -5.25
N PHE A 157 -15.11 -6.21 -4.58
CA PHE A 157 -14.20 -5.19 -5.10
C PHE A 157 -12.81 -5.19 -4.46
N TYR A 158 -12.70 -5.49 -3.17
CA TYR A 158 -11.43 -5.50 -2.43
C TYR A 158 -11.59 -6.23 -1.09
N GLY A 159 -10.49 -6.72 -0.54
CA GLY A 159 -10.46 -7.21 0.84
C GLY A 159 -10.37 -6.03 1.81
N LEU A 160 -9.44 -5.11 1.55
CA LEU A 160 -9.26 -3.89 2.32
C LEU A 160 -9.01 -2.69 1.40
N LEU A 161 -9.70 -1.58 1.66
CA LEU A 161 -9.43 -0.28 1.04
C LEU A 161 -9.14 0.74 2.14
N ALA A 162 -7.93 1.30 2.13
CA ALA A 162 -7.50 2.34 3.06
C ALA A 162 -7.27 3.66 2.34
N TYR A 163 -7.89 4.71 2.88
CA TYR A 163 -7.76 6.07 2.42
C TYR A 163 -7.11 6.94 3.50
N GLY A 164 -5.88 7.43 3.30
CA GLY A 164 -5.24 8.38 4.21
C GLY A 164 -5.03 7.90 5.64
N VAL A 165 -4.70 6.61 5.83
CA VAL A 165 -4.41 6.03 7.15
C VAL A 165 -2.94 6.22 7.51
N LYS A 166 -2.63 6.84 8.65
CA LYS A 166 -1.25 7.24 9.04
C LYS A 166 -0.46 6.22 9.85
N GLY A 167 -1.08 5.13 10.29
CA GLY A 167 -0.38 4.03 10.92
C GLY A 167 -1.19 2.76 10.79
N LEU A 168 -1.03 2.07 9.66
CA LEU A 168 -1.77 0.86 9.33
C LEU A 168 -0.90 -0.38 9.52
N ASN A 169 -1.37 -1.35 10.28
CA ASN A 169 -0.75 -2.67 10.40
C ASN A 169 -1.73 -3.76 9.95
N LEU A 170 -1.31 -4.53 8.94
CA LEU A 170 -2.01 -5.68 8.38
C LEU A 170 -1.15 -6.92 8.62
N ASP A 171 -1.43 -7.64 9.71
CA ASP A 171 -0.59 -8.76 10.16
C ASP A 171 -1.35 -10.08 10.27
N ALA A 172 -0.77 -11.16 9.74
CA ALA A 172 -1.28 -12.52 9.87
C ALA A 172 -2.74 -12.72 9.39
N ASN A 173 -3.17 -11.99 8.36
CA ASN A 173 -4.50 -12.21 7.76
C ASN A 173 -4.43 -13.24 6.63
N TYR A 174 -5.55 -13.91 6.41
CA TYR A 174 -5.82 -14.74 5.24
C TYR A 174 -6.64 -13.96 4.22
N TRP A 175 -6.19 -13.98 2.96
CA TRP A 175 -6.80 -13.29 1.83
C TRP A 175 -7.14 -14.28 0.72
N GLU A 176 -8.41 -14.34 0.32
CA GLU A 176 -8.82 -15.21 -0.77
C GLU A 176 -9.89 -14.55 -1.65
N ARG A 177 -9.68 -14.54 -2.97
CA ARG A 177 -10.75 -14.18 -3.94
C ARG A 177 -11.41 -12.82 -3.70
N ASN A 178 -10.71 -11.85 -3.11
CA ASN A 178 -11.21 -10.49 -3.07
C ASN A 178 -10.91 -9.77 -4.39
N GLY A 179 -11.72 -8.77 -4.74
CA GLY A 179 -11.52 -8.02 -5.98
C GLY A 179 -11.86 -8.82 -7.24
N GLU A 180 -12.78 -9.79 -7.14
CA GLU A 180 -13.26 -10.63 -8.24
C GLU A 180 -13.62 -9.81 -9.49
N ILE A 181 -14.35 -8.70 -9.29
CA ILE A 181 -14.73 -7.79 -10.39
C ILE A 181 -13.76 -6.62 -10.55
N GLY A 182 -12.86 -6.42 -9.58
CA GLY A 182 -11.89 -5.32 -9.51
C GLY A 182 -12.52 -3.97 -9.16
N TYR A 183 -11.75 -3.11 -8.50
CA TYR A 183 -12.20 -1.76 -8.16
C TYR A 183 -12.07 -0.82 -9.37
N PRO A 184 -13.16 -0.14 -9.79
CA PRO A 184 -13.09 0.82 -10.89
C PRO A 184 -12.55 2.17 -10.41
N TYR A 185 -11.57 2.69 -11.14
CA TYR A 185 -11.07 4.07 -11.04
C TYR A 185 -11.33 4.80 -12.35
N SER A 186 -11.65 6.10 -12.29
CA SER A 186 -12.17 6.85 -13.46
C SER A 186 -11.31 8.02 -13.93
N VAL A 187 -10.28 8.42 -13.19
CA VAL A 187 -9.45 9.60 -13.48
C VAL A 187 -7.99 9.29 -13.13
N PRO A 188 -7.00 9.59 -13.99
CA PRO A 188 -7.11 10.30 -15.28
C PRO A 188 -7.63 9.43 -16.44
N GLU A 189 -7.77 8.12 -16.22
CA GLU A 189 -8.40 7.21 -17.17
C GLU A 189 -9.30 6.20 -16.43
N SER A 190 -10.14 5.51 -17.20
CA SER A 190 -10.98 4.42 -16.67
C SER A 190 -10.20 3.10 -16.65
N ILE A 191 -9.85 2.63 -15.47
CA ILE A 191 -9.25 1.31 -15.26
C ILE A 191 -10.00 0.54 -14.18
N THR A 192 -9.91 -0.79 -14.26
CA THR A 192 -10.39 -1.69 -13.20
C THR A 192 -9.19 -2.42 -12.64
N VAL A 193 -8.95 -2.30 -11.34
CA VAL A 193 -7.79 -2.90 -10.67
C VAL A 193 -8.24 -4.02 -9.75
N ARG A 194 -7.69 -5.22 -9.95
CA ARG A 194 -7.93 -6.41 -9.13
C ARG A 194 -6.80 -6.60 -8.12
N ALA A 195 -7.03 -6.20 -6.88
CA ALA A 195 -6.13 -6.44 -5.77
C ALA A 195 -6.89 -6.78 -4.48
N ASP A 196 -6.21 -7.42 -3.52
CA ASP A 196 -6.78 -7.68 -2.20
C ASP A 196 -6.75 -6.41 -1.34
N ILE A 197 -5.64 -5.68 -1.39
CA ILE A 197 -5.39 -4.50 -0.57
C ILE A 197 -5.23 -3.28 -1.47
N HIS A 198 -6.03 -2.25 -1.24
CA HIS A 198 -5.96 -0.97 -1.94
C HIS A 198 -5.53 0.12 -0.96
N LEU A 199 -4.37 0.73 -1.21
CA LEU A 199 -3.84 1.87 -0.46
C LEU A 199 -3.96 3.13 -1.33
N ILE A 200 -5.08 3.84 -1.21
CA ILE A 200 -5.42 4.96 -2.09
C ILE A 200 -5.32 6.28 -1.35
N ALA A 201 -4.75 7.29 -1.99
CA ALA A 201 -4.57 8.62 -1.41
C ALA A 201 -5.64 9.63 -1.83
N ASN A 202 -6.85 9.20 -2.21
CA ASN A 202 -8.00 10.06 -2.51
C ASN A 202 -9.27 9.19 -2.49
N ASN A 203 -10.42 9.83 -2.68
CA ASN A 203 -11.67 9.14 -2.92
C ASN A 203 -11.79 8.73 -4.41
N PHE A 204 -11.56 7.46 -4.71
CA PHE A 204 -12.00 6.78 -5.93
C PHE A 204 -11.40 7.24 -7.27
N THR A 205 -10.31 7.99 -7.23
CA THR A 205 -9.54 8.40 -8.41
C THR A 205 -8.07 7.96 -8.28
N LEU A 206 -7.31 8.07 -9.36
CA LEU A 206 -5.88 7.74 -9.33
C LEU A 206 -5.03 8.98 -9.04
N ILE A 207 -5.57 10.18 -9.24
CA ILE A 207 -4.89 11.45 -8.92
C ILE A 207 -4.84 11.63 -7.39
N PRO A 208 -3.68 11.52 -6.74
CA PRO A 208 -3.55 11.48 -5.30
C PRO A 208 -3.85 12.85 -4.69
N ASP A 209 -4.59 12.85 -3.58
CA ASP A 209 -4.62 13.96 -2.64
C ASP A 209 -3.48 13.75 -1.64
N LEU A 210 -2.46 14.60 -1.74
CA LEU A 210 -1.25 14.50 -0.91
C LEU A 210 -1.53 14.70 0.58
N SER A 211 -2.65 15.32 0.96
CA SER A 211 -3.04 15.42 2.37
C SER A 211 -3.52 14.07 2.94
N LYS A 212 -3.90 13.14 2.06
CA LYS A 212 -4.54 11.87 2.39
C LYS A 212 -3.71 10.66 1.97
N ILE A 213 -2.40 10.79 2.00
CA ILE A 213 -1.46 9.68 1.79
C ILE A 213 -1.55 8.67 2.93
N ASN A 214 -1.52 7.38 2.61
CA ASN A 214 -1.30 6.33 3.60
C ASN A 214 0.17 6.36 4.06
N ASP A 215 0.42 6.53 5.36
CA ASP A 215 1.76 6.66 5.96
C ASP A 215 2.02 5.52 6.95
N THR A 216 3.26 5.07 7.04
CA THR A 216 3.74 4.06 7.99
C THR A 216 2.87 2.81 7.95
N VAL A 217 2.78 2.23 6.75
CA VAL A 217 1.98 1.04 6.46
C VAL A 217 2.84 -0.22 6.59
N SER A 218 2.36 -1.21 7.32
CA SER A 218 3.02 -2.49 7.55
C SER A 218 2.10 -3.63 7.13
N ILE A 219 2.54 -4.46 6.19
CA ILE A 219 1.80 -5.60 5.64
C ILE A 219 2.67 -6.84 5.80
N ARG A 220 2.37 -7.66 6.83
CA ARG A 220 3.27 -8.72 7.27
C ARG A 220 2.59 -10.04 7.55
N GLY A 221 3.31 -11.14 7.33
CA GLY A 221 2.87 -12.46 7.77
C GLY A 221 1.56 -12.94 7.15
N ASN A 222 1.06 -12.28 6.10
CA ASN A 222 -0.23 -12.62 5.51
C ASN A 222 -0.11 -13.86 4.63
N GLN A 223 -1.21 -14.61 4.54
CA GLN A 223 -1.37 -15.71 3.60
C GLN A 223 -2.39 -15.31 2.54
N GLN A 224 -2.07 -15.58 1.29
CA GLN A 224 -2.89 -15.15 0.17
C GLN A 224 -3.05 -16.26 -0.86
N THR A 225 -4.29 -16.44 -1.30
CA THR A 225 -4.63 -17.25 -2.48
C THR A 225 -5.22 -16.33 -3.54
N ALA A 226 -4.63 -16.34 -4.74
CA ALA A 226 -5.05 -15.49 -5.84
C ALA A 226 -6.51 -15.73 -6.26
N ILE A 227 -7.13 -14.69 -6.83
CA ILE A 227 -8.53 -14.71 -7.31
C ILE A 227 -8.82 -15.93 -8.21
N GLY A 228 -7.88 -16.32 -9.07
CA GLY A 228 -8.02 -17.40 -10.04
C GLY A 228 -7.50 -18.77 -9.62
N TYR A 229 -7.21 -19.01 -8.33
CA TYR A 229 -6.59 -20.26 -7.90
C TYR A 229 -7.45 -21.51 -8.19
N ALA A 230 -8.76 -21.45 -7.95
CA ALA A 230 -9.68 -22.58 -8.12
C ALA A 230 -10.73 -22.39 -9.23
N SER A 231 -10.73 -21.22 -9.89
CA SER A 231 -11.76 -20.79 -10.83
C SER A 231 -11.14 -20.15 -12.06
N ALA A 232 -11.87 -20.16 -13.18
CA ALA A 232 -11.46 -19.48 -14.43
C ALA A 232 -11.63 -17.94 -14.32
N LEU A 233 -11.00 -17.33 -13.31
CA LEU A 233 -10.96 -15.89 -13.12
C LEU A 233 -9.64 -15.32 -13.63
N PRO A 234 -9.60 -14.04 -14.06
CA PRO A 234 -8.37 -13.37 -14.43
C PRO A 234 -7.36 -13.33 -13.28
N ASN A 235 -6.08 -13.15 -13.63
CA ASN A 235 -5.03 -12.86 -12.66
C ASN A 235 -5.32 -11.57 -11.90
N GLN A 236 -4.80 -11.47 -10.68
CA GLN A 236 -4.71 -10.22 -9.95
C GLN A 236 -3.65 -9.31 -10.56
N ASP A 237 -3.91 -8.01 -10.56
CA ASP A 237 -2.93 -7.00 -10.95
C ASP A 237 -1.81 -6.90 -9.91
N GLY A 238 -2.19 -7.03 -8.63
CA GLY A 238 -1.26 -7.36 -7.58
C GLY A 238 -1.94 -7.76 -6.27
N PHE A 239 -1.15 -8.22 -5.30
CA PHE A 239 -1.67 -8.45 -3.95
C PHE A 239 -2.07 -7.10 -3.31
N ILE A 240 -1.19 -6.12 -3.46
CA ILE A 240 -1.39 -4.74 -2.99
C ILE A 240 -1.42 -3.83 -4.20
N PHE A 241 -2.38 -2.92 -4.24
CA PHE A 241 -2.39 -1.79 -5.17
C PHE A 241 -2.25 -0.49 -4.39
N THR A 242 -1.42 0.43 -4.88
CA THR A 242 -1.36 1.79 -4.35
C THR A 242 -1.24 2.81 -5.47
N ASN A 243 -1.99 3.92 -5.36
CA ASN A 243 -1.56 5.12 -6.07
C ASN A 243 -0.50 5.82 -5.23
N TYR A 244 -0.73 6.13 -3.95
CA TYR A 244 0.25 6.85 -3.16
C TYR A 244 0.34 6.35 -1.72
N ALA A 245 1.56 6.07 -1.27
CA ALA A 245 1.88 5.67 0.10
C ALA A 245 3.21 6.26 0.58
N LYS A 246 3.51 6.13 1.86
CA LYS A 246 4.76 6.55 2.50
C LYS A 246 5.15 5.53 3.56
N ASN A 247 6.45 5.23 3.70
CA ASN A 247 6.96 4.27 4.70
C ASN A 247 6.24 2.91 4.65
N LEU A 248 6.20 2.28 3.49
CA LEU A 248 5.50 1.02 3.26
C LEU A 248 6.44 -0.17 3.51
N THR A 249 6.05 -1.08 4.40
CA THR A 249 6.76 -2.33 4.68
C THR A 249 5.87 -3.50 4.25
N ILE A 250 6.37 -4.37 3.40
CA ILE A 250 5.69 -5.60 2.96
C ILE A 250 6.66 -6.76 3.17
N GLU A 251 6.44 -7.58 4.19
CA GLU A 251 7.37 -8.67 4.49
C GLU A 251 6.73 -9.96 4.99
N ASN A 252 7.39 -11.09 4.74
CA ASN A 252 6.96 -12.41 5.22
C ASN A 252 5.55 -12.81 4.74
N ASN A 253 5.06 -12.28 3.61
CA ASN A 253 3.77 -12.64 3.04
C ASN A 253 3.89 -13.85 2.11
N GLN A 254 2.99 -14.82 2.26
CA GLN A 254 2.98 -16.08 1.54
C GLN A 254 1.86 -16.09 0.49
N LEU A 255 2.23 -16.13 -0.78
CA LEU A 255 1.31 -16.27 -1.90
C LEU A 255 1.29 -17.74 -2.32
N LEU A 256 0.15 -18.41 -2.23
CA LEU A 256 0.04 -19.84 -2.51
C LEU A 256 0.27 -20.16 -4.00
N ASP A 257 -0.26 -19.31 -4.89
CA ASP A 257 -0.06 -19.40 -6.33
C ASP A 257 0.35 -18.05 -6.90
N ALA A 258 1.66 -17.79 -6.85
CA ALA A 258 2.24 -16.55 -7.36
C ALA A 258 2.09 -16.39 -8.89
N SER A 259 1.76 -17.45 -9.65
CA SER A 259 1.56 -17.33 -11.10
C SER A 259 0.27 -16.60 -11.48
N LYS A 260 -0.65 -16.47 -10.51
CA LYS A 260 -1.95 -15.80 -10.65
C LYS A 260 -1.97 -14.38 -10.09
N VAL A 261 -0.82 -13.90 -9.62
CA VAL A 261 -0.63 -12.54 -9.12
C VAL A 261 0.45 -11.87 -9.95
N ASN A 262 0.08 -10.89 -10.77
CA ASN A 262 1.03 -10.25 -11.68
C ASN A 262 2.17 -9.58 -10.88
N ASN A 263 1.87 -8.91 -9.77
CA ASN A 263 2.86 -8.26 -8.91
C ASN A 263 2.53 -8.36 -7.41
N LEU A 264 3.53 -8.38 -6.53
CA LEU A 264 3.28 -8.22 -5.09
C LEU A 264 2.67 -6.83 -4.82
N LEU A 265 3.28 -5.79 -5.41
CA LEU A 265 2.80 -4.41 -5.37
C LEU A 265 2.52 -3.91 -6.80
N ALA A 266 1.28 -3.50 -7.05
CA ALA A 266 0.87 -2.82 -8.26
C ALA A 266 0.73 -1.32 -8.00
N MET A 267 1.14 -0.50 -8.96
CA MET A 267 1.03 0.95 -8.92
C MET A 267 0.37 1.47 -10.20
N TYR A 268 -0.20 2.65 -10.17
CA TYR A 268 -0.77 3.22 -11.39
C TYR A 268 0.33 3.79 -12.30
N HIS A 269 0.23 3.53 -13.62
CA HIS A 269 1.25 3.83 -14.64
C HIS A 269 1.33 5.32 -15.02
N ASN A 270 1.27 6.21 -14.03
CA ASN A 270 1.39 7.66 -14.20
C ASN A 270 2.19 8.32 -13.05
N ASN A 271 3.22 9.08 -13.42
CA ASN A 271 4.21 9.63 -12.48
C ASN A 271 3.82 10.98 -11.84
N LEU A 272 2.70 11.61 -12.23
CA LEU A 272 2.12 12.69 -11.43
C LEU A 272 1.42 12.16 -10.16
N SER A 273 1.03 10.88 -10.21
CA SER A 273 -0.08 10.40 -9.41
C SER A 273 0.26 9.20 -8.54
N SER A 274 1.38 8.51 -8.80
CA SER A 274 1.66 7.29 -8.05
C SER A 274 3.10 7.03 -7.62
N LYS A 275 3.30 7.00 -6.28
CA LYS A 275 4.58 6.69 -5.64
C LYS A 275 4.45 6.20 -4.22
N VAL A 276 5.42 5.41 -3.78
CA VAL A 276 5.74 5.20 -2.36
C VAL A 276 6.89 6.14 -1.97
N THR A 277 6.64 7.16 -1.15
CA THR A 277 7.71 8.05 -0.66
C THR A 277 8.45 7.46 0.54
N ASP A 278 9.68 7.93 0.76
CA ASP A 278 10.59 7.45 1.80
C ASP A 278 10.94 5.96 1.63
N ARG A 279 10.78 5.14 2.68
CA ARG A 279 11.14 3.73 2.66
C ARG A 279 10.02 2.88 2.07
N LEU A 280 10.36 2.03 1.10
CA LEU A 280 9.57 0.87 0.71
C LEU A 280 10.37 -0.38 1.08
N TYR A 281 9.95 -1.19 2.04
CA TYR A 281 10.70 -2.39 2.43
C TYR A 281 9.97 -3.64 1.90
N LEU A 282 10.66 -4.47 1.12
CA LEU A 282 10.09 -5.71 0.56
C LEU A 282 10.99 -6.90 0.92
N ALA A 283 10.59 -7.77 1.85
CA ALA A 283 11.46 -8.87 2.28
C ALA A 283 10.71 -10.16 2.54
N ASN A 284 11.36 -11.30 2.27
CA ASN A 284 10.85 -12.63 2.67
C ASN A 284 9.42 -12.97 2.19
N ASN A 285 8.91 -12.30 1.16
CA ASN A 285 7.64 -12.67 0.54
C ASN A 285 7.85 -13.79 -0.47
N THR A 286 6.79 -14.55 -0.82
CA THR A 286 6.89 -15.56 -1.90
C THR A 286 7.41 -14.96 -3.21
N VAL A 287 7.00 -13.73 -3.53
CA VAL A 287 7.54 -12.93 -4.63
C VAL A 287 7.73 -11.49 -4.16
N ASN A 288 8.87 -10.88 -4.50
CA ASN A 288 9.14 -9.46 -4.29
C ASN A 288 9.12 -8.74 -5.65
N SER A 289 7.93 -8.43 -6.17
CA SER A 289 7.74 -7.76 -7.47
C SER A 289 6.91 -6.48 -7.34
N ILE A 290 7.26 -5.50 -8.17
CA ILE A 290 6.51 -4.25 -8.34
C ILE A 290 6.17 -4.15 -9.82
N GLY A 291 4.93 -3.80 -10.14
CA GLY A 291 4.50 -3.54 -11.51
C GLY A 291 3.41 -2.47 -11.58
N TYR A 292 2.94 -2.21 -12.79
CA TYR A 292 2.07 -1.07 -13.06
C TYR A 292 0.81 -1.48 -13.80
N VAL A 293 -0.27 -0.72 -13.56
CA VAL A 293 -1.57 -0.85 -14.23
C VAL A 293 -1.94 0.45 -14.93
N GLY A 294 -2.69 0.36 -16.03
CA GLY A 294 -3.14 1.52 -16.81
C GLY A 294 -2.26 1.86 -18.00
N SER A 295 -2.70 2.84 -18.79
CA SER A 295 -2.01 3.29 -19.99
C SER A 295 -0.87 4.25 -19.65
N TYR A 296 0.16 4.20 -20.50
CA TYR A 296 1.38 5.00 -20.36
C TYR A 296 1.23 6.34 -21.09
N ASP A 297 1.54 7.45 -20.41
CA ASP A 297 1.69 8.78 -21.03
C ASP A 297 3.14 9.32 -20.86
N PRO A 298 3.93 9.38 -21.95
CA PRO A 298 5.29 9.92 -21.92
C PRO A 298 5.37 11.40 -21.54
N ALA A 299 4.32 12.20 -21.75
CA ALA A 299 4.35 13.65 -21.56
C ALA A 299 4.24 14.08 -20.09
N THR A 300 3.82 13.18 -19.20
CA THR A 300 3.56 13.46 -17.77
C THR A 300 4.55 12.76 -16.82
N GLN A 301 5.72 12.37 -17.34
CA GLN A 301 6.76 11.73 -16.54
C GLN A 301 7.45 12.69 -15.56
N ASN A 302 7.48 12.31 -14.28
CA ASN A 302 8.67 12.47 -13.45
C ASN A 302 9.35 11.10 -13.34
N PRO A 303 10.64 10.95 -13.65
CA PRO A 303 11.37 9.71 -13.42
C PRO A 303 11.38 9.24 -11.96
N ASP A 304 10.96 10.02 -10.93
CA ASP A 304 10.97 9.64 -9.49
C ASP A 304 10.18 8.35 -9.17
N THR A 305 10.78 7.21 -9.53
CA THR A 305 10.48 5.85 -9.07
C THR A 305 11.63 5.32 -8.20
N ALA A 306 12.54 6.20 -7.76
CA ALA A 306 13.46 5.93 -6.67
C ALA A 306 12.68 5.79 -5.37
N HIS A 307 12.33 4.56 -5.08
CA HIS A 307 12.00 4.15 -3.73
C HIS A 307 13.31 3.83 -3.02
N LEU A 308 13.48 4.27 -1.77
CA LEU A 308 14.50 3.70 -0.89
C LEU A 308 14.02 2.28 -0.56
N ILE A 309 14.37 1.31 -1.42
CA ILE A 309 14.00 -0.09 -1.23
C ILE A 309 15.10 -0.85 -0.54
N ASP A 310 14.77 -1.35 0.64
CA ASP A 310 15.57 -2.36 1.31
C ASP A 310 14.88 -3.71 1.05
N ILE A 311 15.48 -4.50 0.15
CA ILE A 311 15.01 -5.84 -0.24
C ILE A 311 15.94 -6.86 0.37
N ALA A 312 15.48 -7.58 1.39
CA ALA A 312 16.21 -8.72 1.96
C ALA A 312 15.81 -10.04 1.27
N ASN A 313 16.78 -10.95 1.15
CA ASN A 313 16.60 -12.34 0.68
C ASN A 313 16.06 -12.51 -0.75
N ARG A 314 16.42 -11.62 -1.68
CA ARG A 314 16.41 -11.91 -3.11
C ARG A 314 17.85 -12.19 -3.56
N GLU A 315 18.05 -13.18 -4.42
CA GLU A 315 19.04 -13.01 -5.48
C GLU A 315 18.58 -11.78 -6.26
N LEU A 316 19.19 -10.62 -5.98
CA LEU A 316 18.95 -9.38 -6.73
C LEU A 316 19.06 -9.74 -8.21
N THR A 317 17.97 -9.71 -8.97
CA THR A 317 18.01 -10.21 -10.36
C THR A 317 18.92 -9.35 -11.26
N ALA A 318 19.23 -8.10 -10.89
CA ALA A 318 20.59 -7.62 -10.65
C ALA A 318 20.55 -6.19 -10.08
N ASN A 319 21.52 -5.84 -9.26
CA ASN A 319 21.94 -4.44 -9.14
C ASN A 319 22.83 -4.16 -10.36
N TYR A 320 22.38 -3.25 -11.25
CA TYR A 320 23.07 -2.98 -12.52
C TYR A 320 23.96 -1.74 -12.47
N LEU A 321 24.35 -1.27 -11.29
CA LEU A 321 25.48 -0.35 -11.25
C LEU A 321 26.73 -1.13 -11.67
N ASP A 322 27.07 -0.99 -12.95
CA ASP A 322 28.17 -1.68 -13.61
C ASP A 322 29.39 -1.85 -12.69
N ARG A 323 29.79 -3.10 -12.44
CA ARG A 323 30.97 -3.41 -11.61
C ARG A 323 32.26 -2.81 -12.19
N ASN A 324 32.26 -2.44 -13.47
CA ASN A 324 33.39 -1.81 -14.14
C ASN A 324 33.16 -0.33 -14.44
N MET A 325 33.00 0.47 -13.38
CA MET A 325 32.86 1.93 -13.49
C MET A 325 34.05 2.68 -14.11
N LEU A 326 35.10 1.97 -14.54
CA LEU A 326 36.14 2.49 -15.41
C LEU A 326 35.60 2.98 -16.76
N LEU A 327 34.46 2.45 -17.21
CA LEU A 327 33.84 2.78 -18.50
C LEU A 327 32.94 4.02 -18.48
N TRP A 328 32.80 4.67 -17.32
CA TRP A 328 31.98 5.88 -17.20
C TRP A 328 32.73 7.09 -17.73
N THR A 329 32.05 7.88 -18.54
CA THR A 329 32.57 9.08 -19.20
C THR A 329 31.73 10.30 -18.85
N ALA A 330 32.28 11.49 -19.04
CA ALA A 330 31.50 12.71 -18.91
C ALA A 330 30.41 12.71 -19.99
N ALA A 331 29.16 12.69 -19.57
CA ALA A 331 27.99 12.70 -20.46
C ALA A 331 27.47 14.12 -20.70
N SER A 332 27.54 14.99 -19.69
CA SER A 332 27.16 16.41 -19.77
C SER A 332 27.80 17.23 -18.64
N GLY A 333 27.68 18.56 -18.70
CA GLY A 333 28.20 19.51 -17.69
C GLY A 333 29.71 19.75 -17.77
N THR A 334 30.19 20.76 -17.04
CA THR A 334 31.54 21.33 -17.21
C THR A 334 32.43 21.25 -15.97
N THR A 335 31.85 21.13 -14.78
CA THR A 335 32.49 21.18 -13.46
C THR A 335 32.22 19.93 -12.66
N GLY A 336 33.16 19.54 -11.79
CA GLY A 336 33.10 18.29 -11.03
C GLY A 336 33.90 17.16 -11.69
N THR A 337 34.44 16.28 -10.86
CA THR A 337 35.41 15.25 -11.25
C THR A 337 34.96 13.89 -10.73
N LEU A 338 35.07 12.87 -11.57
CA LEU A 338 35.03 11.47 -11.17
C LEU A 338 36.45 11.04 -10.85
N ILE A 339 36.79 10.99 -9.58
CA ILE A 339 38.09 10.53 -9.10
C ILE A 339 37.97 9.03 -8.88
N LYS A 340 38.56 8.27 -9.82
CA LYS A 340 38.71 6.82 -9.74
C LYS A 340 39.85 6.50 -8.77
N THR A 341 39.58 6.62 -7.48
CA THR A 341 40.50 6.11 -6.46
C THR A 341 40.55 4.60 -6.57
N GLN A 342 41.73 3.99 -6.64
CA GLN A 342 41.93 2.53 -6.58
C GLN A 342 41.59 1.95 -5.18
N ASN A 343 40.71 2.60 -4.42
CA ASN A 343 40.30 2.17 -3.10
C ASN A 343 39.32 1.02 -3.26
N ILE A 344 39.77 -0.15 -2.82
CA ILE A 344 38.94 -1.34 -2.70
C ILE A 344 38.31 -1.30 -1.30
N TYR A 345 37.00 -1.11 -1.21
CA TYR A 345 36.27 -1.20 0.06
C TYR A 345 35.53 -2.53 0.14
N ALA A 346 35.86 -3.35 1.14
CA ALA A 346 35.29 -4.69 1.32
C ALA A 346 35.38 -5.60 0.06
N GLY A 347 36.44 -5.44 -0.75
CA GLY A 347 36.63 -6.21 -1.98
C GLY A 347 36.07 -5.57 -3.26
N ASN A 348 35.38 -4.43 -3.15
CA ASN A 348 34.68 -3.77 -4.24
C ASN A 348 35.27 -2.41 -4.63
N TYR A 349 35.13 -2.03 -5.90
CA TYR A 349 35.64 -0.76 -6.42
C TYR A 349 34.83 0.43 -5.88
N SER A 350 35.54 1.42 -5.37
CA SER A 350 34.94 2.70 -4.94
C SER A 350 35.44 3.89 -5.74
N PHE A 351 34.61 4.92 -5.89
CA PHE A 351 34.89 6.11 -6.69
C PHE A 351 34.30 7.34 -6.01
N LEU A 352 35.02 8.46 -6.14
CA LEU A 352 34.66 9.72 -5.52
C LEU A 352 34.12 10.67 -6.59
N VAL A 353 32.92 11.19 -6.38
CA VAL A 353 32.31 12.22 -7.24
C VAL A 353 32.36 13.54 -6.50
N THR A 354 33.11 14.50 -7.03
CA THR A 354 33.21 15.86 -6.45
C THR A 354 32.00 16.70 -6.87
N THR A 355 31.67 17.73 -6.08
CA THR A 355 30.63 18.71 -6.44
C THR A 355 30.81 19.25 -7.86
N GLY A 356 29.70 19.35 -8.61
CA GLY A 356 29.68 20.02 -9.89
C GLY A 356 28.39 19.81 -10.68
N ASP A 357 28.33 20.39 -11.88
CA ASP A 357 27.23 20.19 -12.83
C ASP A 357 27.44 18.96 -13.74
N ARG A 358 28.63 18.36 -13.72
CA ARG A 358 28.97 17.23 -14.58
C ARG A 358 28.21 15.96 -14.23
N VAL A 359 27.59 15.37 -15.24
CA VAL A 359 26.99 14.04 -15.19
C VAL A 359 28.00 13.05 -15.74
N TRP A 360 28.33 12.05 -14.94
CA TRP A 360 29.12 10.90 -15.36
C TRP A 360 28.15 9.79 -15.75
N GLY A 361 28.31 9.19 -16.92
CA GLY A 361 27.35 8.20 -17.40
C GLY A 361 27.92 7.11 -18.28
N ARG A 362 27.04 6.15 -18.59
CA ARG A 362 27.28 5.00 -19.46
C ARG A 362 25.98 4.61 -20.17
N THR A 363 26.10 3.97 -21.33
CA THR A 363 24.98 3.36 -22.04
C THR A 363 25.03 1.84 -21.93
N ILE A 364 23.92 1.22 -21.55
CA ILE A 364 23.69 -0.23 -21.54
C ILE A 364 22.95 -0.57 -22.83
N ASP A 365 23.49 -1.49 -23.62
CA ASP A 365 22.90 -1.95 -24.88
C ASP A 365 21.88 -3.07 -24.60
N LEU A 366 20.59 -2.79 -24.84
CA LEU A 366 19.51 -3.74 -24.55
C LEU A 366 19.38 -4.84 -25.59
N ASN A 367 20.09 -4.77 -26.72
CA ASN A 367 20.20 -5.91 -27.63
C ASN A 367 21.09 -7.01 -27.03
N LYS A 368 22.00 -6.63 -26.12
CA LYS A 368 22.88 -7.55 -25.40
C LYS A 368 22.33 -7.98 -24.04
N SER A 369 21.31 -7.26 -23.55
CA SER A 369 20.60 -7.56 -22.31
C SER A 369 19.08 -7.53 -22.52
N PRO A 370 18.53 -8.37 -23.42
CA PRO A 370 17.09 -8.40 -23.72
C PRO A 370 16.25 -8.82 -22.52
N GLU A 371 16.84 -9.52 -21.54
CA GLU A 371 16.18 -9.94 -20.31
C GLU A 371 15.71 -8.79 -19.42
N LEU A 372 16.20 -7.57 -19.65
CA LEU A 372 15.81 -6.35 -18.93
C LEU A 372 14.52 -5.73 -19.48
N LYS A 373 14.17 -6.06 -20.72
CA LYS A 373 13.02 -5.49 -21.41
C LYS A 373 11.71 -5.95 -20.80
N GLY A 374 10.74 -5.05 -20.74
CA GLY A 374 9.43 -5.28 -20.13
C GLY A 374 9.48 -5.41 -18.60
N LYS A 375 10.54 -4.92 -17.94
CA LYS A 375 10.75 -5.12 -16.49
C LYS A 375 11.18 -3.82 -15.80
N PHE A 376 10.94 -3.80 -14.49
CA PHE A 376 11.60 -2.86 -13.59
C PHE A 376 13.05 -3.25 -13.36
N VAL A 377 13.94 -2.33 -13.68
CA VAL A 377 15.39 -2.47 -13.48
C VAL A 377 15.84 -1.47 -12.43
N TRP A 378 16.61 -1.96 -11.47
CA TRP A 378 17.11 -1.17 -10.35
C TRP A 378 18.57 -0.80 -10.57
N PHE A 379 18.87 0.47 -10.36
CA PHE A 379 20.22 1.03 -10.38
C PHE A 379 20.51 1.59 -9.00
N GLY A 380 21.52 1.07 -8.31
CA GLY A 380 21.82 1.55 -6.97
C GLY A 380 23.25 1.31 -6.54
N ALA A 381 23.68 2.09 -5.56
CA ALA A 381 25.04 2.05 -5.06
C ALA A 381 25.08 2.30 -3.56
N TRP A 382 26.10 1.77 -2.90
CA TRP A 382 26.46 2.22 -1.57
C TRP A 382 27.11 3.59 -1.68
N VAL A 383 26.68 4.55 -0.85
CA VAL A 383 27.21 5.91 -0.83
C VAL A 383 27.63 6.30 0.58
N ASN A 384 28.67 7.12 0.68
CA ASN A 384 29.21 7.64 1.92
C ASN A 384 29.51 9.14 1.76
N ASP A 385 28.98 9.95 2.67
CA ASP A 385 29.13 11.41 2.64
C ASP A 385 30.51 11.82 3.14
N GLN A 386 31.31 12.46 2.27
CA GLN A 386 32.64 12.96 2.61
C GLN A 386 32.61 14.49 2.86
N GLY A 387 31.48 15.01 3.32
CA GLY A 387 31.26 16.43 3.58
C GLY A 387 29.83 16.73 4.03
N SER A 388 29.64 17.82 4.80
CA SER A 388 28.41 18.12 5.54
C SER A 388 27.15 18.40 4.70
N ALA A 389 27.24 18.48 3.36
CA ALA A 389 26.11 18.82 2.49
C ALA A 389 26.17 18.15 1.09
N SER A 390 26.88 17.02 0.97
CA SER A 390 27.02 16.29 -0.31
C SER A 390 25.74 15.54 -0.68
N LYS A 391 25.31 15.62 -1.94
CA LYS A 391 24.07 14.97 -2.42
C LYS A 391 24.28 14.30 -3.77
N LEU A 392 23.82 13.07 -3.93
CA LEU A 392 23.94 12.30 -5.16
C LEU A 392 22.60 12.22 -5.91
N MET A 393 22.66 12.35 -7.23
CA MET A 393 21.54 12.18 -8.15
C MET A 393 21.85 11.04 -9.11
N PHE A 394 20.93 10.09 -9.26
CA PHE A 394 20.96 9.09 -10.33
C PHE A 394 20.10 9.56 -11.51
N ILE A 395 20.61 9.40 -12.72
CA ILE A 395 19.99 9.85 -13.96
C ILE A 395 19.78 8.65 -14.85
N ILE A 396 18.56 8.44 -15.33
CA ILE A 396 18.25 7.35 -16.26
C ILE A 396 17.54 7.92 -17.49
N ASN A 397 18.01 7.59 -18.68
CA ASN A 397 17.44 8.02 -19.96
C ASN A 397 17.25 9.56 -20.07
N GLY A 398 18.20 10.33 -19.50
CA GLY A 398 18.17 11.79 -19.52
C GLY A 398 17.24 12.43 -18.48
N ALA A 399 16.47 11.61 -17.77
CA ALA A 399 15.59 12.04 -16.71
C ALA A 399 16.33 11.88 -15.36
N GLY A 400 16.73 13.00 -14.76
CA GLY A 400 17.40 13.02 -13.46
C GLY A 400 16.40 12.86 -12.32
N GLN A 401 16.65 11.93 -11.41
CA GLN A 401 15.81 11.77 -10.21
C GLN A 401 16.37 12.61 -9.08
N THR A 402 15.64 13.66 -8.71
CA THR A 402 16.05 14.60 -7.66
C THR A 402 15.76 14.08 -6.25
N ASP A 403 14.92 13.05 -6.11
CA ASP A 403 14.37 12.62 -4.82
C ASP A 403 15.01 11.36 -4.23
N SER A 404 16.19 10.94 -4.72
CA SER A 404 17.02 10.06 -3.90
C SER A 404 17.47 10.88 -2.69
N THR A 405 16.80 10.67 -1.55
CA THR A 405 17.17 11.17 -0.23
C THR A 405 18.58 10.66 0.10
N ALA A 406 19.57 11.35 -0.47
CA ALA A 406 20.96 11.25 -0.05
C ALA A 406 21.02 11.71 1.43
N PRO A 407 21.87 11.06 2.23
CA PRO A 407 21.90 11.22 3.68
C PRO A 407 21.93 12.69 4.10
N LEU A 408 20.89 13.11 4.83
CA LEU A 408 20.89 14.37 5.54
C LEU A 408 21.82 14.21 6.74
N ALA A 409 23.00 14.81 6.62
CA ALA A 409 24.02 15.05 7.66
C ALA A 409 24.85 13.85 8.16
N GLY A 410 26.15 13.86 7.83
CA GLY A 410 27.24 14.13 8.75
C GLY A 410 27.65 13.00 9.70
N ASN A 411 28.45 12.04 9.20
CA ASN A 411 29.62 11.42 9.88
C ASN A 411 30.26 10.27 9.06
N GLY A 412 30.07 10.19 7.73
CA GLY A 412 30.71 9.18 6.90
C GLY A 412 30.08 7.80 7.01
N LYS A 413 28.74 7.72 7.10
CA LYS A 413 28.03 6.43 7.18
C LYS A 413 27.65 5.93 5.80
N TRP A 414 28.00 4.68 5.50
CA TRP A 414 27.53 4.01 4.28
C TRP A 414 26.01 3.83 4.30
N SER A 415 25.36 4.25 3.22
CA SER A 415 23.93 4.09 2.97
C SER A 415 23.73 3.53 1.56
N TYR A 416 22.75 2.65 1.34
CA TYR A 416 22.41 2.21 0.00
C TYR A 416 21.39 3.18 -0.61
N VAL A 417 21.66 3.66 -1.83
CA VAL A 417 20.77 4.56 -2.57
C VAL A 417 20.50 3.95 -3.92
N SER A 418 19.24 3.86 -4.32
CA SER A 418 18.82 3.26 -5.59
C SER A 418 17.70 4.04 -6.26
N CYS A 419 17.63 3.91 -7.58
CA CYS A 419 16.46 4.26 -8.38
C CYS A 419 15.96 3.04 -9.15
N GLY A 420 14.64 2.98 -9.36
CA GLY A 420 14.02 2.07 -10.32
C GLY A 420 13.75 2.80 -11.63
N VAL A 421 13.65 2.05 -12.72
CA VAL A 421 13.02 2.52 -13.96
C VAL A 421 12.38 1.32 -14.67
N TYR A 422 11.26 1.53 -15.34
CA TYR A 422 10.71 0.54 -16.25
C TYR A 422 11.43 0.60 -17.59
N ILE A 423 11.89 -0.55 -18.09
CA ILE A 423 12.52 -0.66 -19.40
C ILE A 423 11.51 -1.22 -20.38
N TYR A 424 11.18 -0.47 -21.42
CA TYR A 424 10.18 -0.89 -22.40
C TYR A 424 10.69 -2.02 -23.28
N GLU A 425 9.77 -2.82 -23.82
CA GLU A 425 10.10 -3.85 -24.81
C GLU A 425 10.75 -3.26 -26.08
N THR A 426 10.36 -2.03 -26.40
CA THR A 426 10.87 -1.27 -27.55
C THR A 426 12.21 -0.58 -27.29
N ASP A 427 12.66 -0.48 -26.04
CA ASP A 427 13.90 0.22 -25.74
C ASP A 427 15.10 -0.52 -26.33
N THR A 428 16.02 0.25 -26.90
CA THR A 428 17.25 -0.27 -27.50
C THR A 428 18.47 -0.07 -26.61
N ALA A 429 18.39 0.85 -25.65
CA ALA A 429 19.45 1.12 -24.70
C ALA A 429 18.90 1.73 -23.40
N ILE A 430 19.70 1.66 -22.32
CA ILE A 430 19.50 2.40 -21.08
C ILE A 430 20.68 3.36 -20.91
N ASN A 431 20.43 4.66 -20.77
CA ASN A 431 21.47 5.62 -20.42
C ASN A 431 21.47 5.84 -18.91
N VAL A 432 22.52 5.42 -18.22
CA VAL A 432 22.68 5.60 -16.78
C VAL A 432 23.66 6.75 -16.49
N GLY A 433 23.42 7.52 -15.44
CA GLY A 433 24.26 8.63 -15.04
C GLY A 433 24.21 8.93 -13.55
N ILE A 434 25.25 9.60 -13.05
CA ILE A 434 25.37 10.09 -11.69
C ILE A 434 25.87 11.53 -11.67
N ARG A 435 25.39 12.32 -10.71
CA ARG A 435 25.85 13.69 -10.46
C ARG A 435 25.86 13.98 -8.96
N ASN A 436 26.94 14.60 -8.47
CA ASN A 436 26.96 15.21 -7.14
C ASN A 436 26.51 16.66 -7.24
N TYR A 437 25.34 16.97 -6.68
CA TYR A 437 24.71 18.30 -6.74
C TYR A 437 24.74 19.07 -5.41
N GLY A 438 25.37 18.50 -4.37
CA GLY A 438 25.56 19.14 -3.06
C GLY A 438 26.99 19.62 -2.85
N SER A 439 27.24 20.39 -1.79
CA SER A 439 28.60 20.84 -1.44
C SER A 439 29.39 19.73 -0.72
N GLY A 440 30.56 19.38 -1.26
CA GLY A 440 31.44 18.32 -0.76
C GLY A 440 31.53 17.12 -1.71
N ASN A 441 32.15 16.02 -1.27
CA ASN A 441 32.36 14.84 -2.11
C ASN A 441 31.48 13.67 -1.67
N VAL A 442 31.08 12.82 -2.62
CA VAL A 442 30.38 11.56 -2.35
C VAL A 442 31.27 10.40 -2.75
N LEU A 443 31.59 9.52 -1.80
CA LEU A 443 32.22 8.24 -2.10
C LEU A 443 31.12 7.23 -2.42
N ILE A 444 31.28 6.51 -3.52
CA ILE A 444 30.31 5.53 -4.00
C ILE A 444 31.03 4.19 -4.12
N ASN A 445 30.39 3.12 -3.67
CA ASN A 445 30.87 1.75 -3.77
C ASN A 445 29.82 0.91 -4.51
N SER A 446 30.24 0.29 -5.61
CA SER A 446 29.40 -0.64 -6.36
C SER A 446 29.66 -2.06 -5.83
N PRO A 447 28.65 -2.78 -5.32
CA PRO A 447 28.84 -4.10 -4.72
C PRO A 447 29.38 -5.19 -5.66
#